data_AF-A0A7W3TGB9-F1
#
_entry.id   AF-A0A7W3TGB9-F1
#
_cell.length_a   1.000
_cell.length_b   1.000
_cell.length_c   1.000
_cell.angle_alpha   90.00
_cell.angle_beta   90.00
_cell.angle_gamma   90.00
#
_symmetry.space_group_name_H-M   'P 1'
#
loop_
_entity.id
_entity.type
_entity.pdbx_description
1 polymer ?
#
loop_
_entity_poly.entity_id
_entity_poly.type
_entity_poly.pdbx_seq_one_letter_code
_entity_poly.pdbx_strand_id
1 'polypeptide(L)'
;PRATGRRHAPDPGHWTSSLDRAAYTAGVRRIRDHIAAGEVYQANLCRVLSAPVGADTDADALAADLAAGNPAPHAGVIRLPSRGVEIACASPELFLRREGAVVVSGPIKGTGRTEADLLEKDRAENVMIVDLVRNDIGRICLPGTVTVPRLCAVEAHPGLVHLVSTVRGELREDTGWPELLAATFPPGSVTGAPKSSALRILRALETAPRGPYCGAVGWVDADRRRAELAVGIRTFWIERVPSGAGELRFGTGAGITWGSDPEREWRETELKASRLLAIAAGRRPERRTDDPDRAETVGHGAAAPGDGGTVARTGVPGGPGERERRGADIRPRRENEAMR
;
A
#
# COMPACT_ATOMS: atom_id res chain seq x y z
N PRO A 1 3.83 -12.07 27.97
CA PRO A 1 5.16 -12.54 28.42
C PRO A 1 6.18 -12.48 27.27
N ARG A 2 7.15 -11.54 27.32
CA ARG A 2 8.27 -11.53 26.36
C ARG A 2 9.12 -12.78 26.61
N ALA A 3 9.27 -13.65 25.61
CA ALA A 3 10.19 -14.77 25.69
C ALA A 3 11.62 -14.21 25.80
N THR A 4 12.15 -14.20 27.02
CA THR A 4 13.50 -13.74 27.36
C THR A 4 14.51 -14.67 26.69
N GLY A 5 15.01 -14.28 25.51
CA GLY A 5 16.03 -15.05 24.77
C GLY A 5 16.01 -14.86 23.25
N ARG A 6 14.94 -14.32 22.67
CA ARG A 6 14.85 -14.06 21.23
C ARG A 6 15.37 -12.67 20.90
N ARG A 7 16.25 -12.54 19.90
CA ARG A 7 16.84 -11.25 19.49
C ARG A 7 15.99 -10.55 18.44
N HIS A 8 15.96 -9.22 18.55
CA HIS A 8 15.41 -8.30 17.56
C HIS A 8 16.25 -8.29 16.28
N ALA A 9 15.77 -7.62 15.23
CA ALA A 9 16.55 -7.40 14.02
C ALA A 9 17.87 -6.67 14.32
N PRO A 10 18.90 -6.83 13.46
CA PRO A 10 20.12 -6.05 13.53
C PRO A 10 19.83 -4.55 13.50
N ASP A 11 20.70 -3.77 14.16
CA ASP A 11 20.63 -2.31 14.12
C ASP A 11 20.67 -1.80 12.66
N PRO A 12 19.97 -0.69 12.34
CA PRO A 12 19.85 -0.20 10.96
C PRO A 12 21.19 0.01 10.22
N GLY A 13 22.29 0.28 10.94
CA GLY A 13 23.61 0.45 10.35
C GLY A 13 24.31 -0.83 9.85
N HIS A 14 23.76 -2.01 10.17
CA HIS A 14 24.32 -3.31 9.75
C HIS A 14 23.72 -3.86 8.46
N TRP A 15 22.84 -3.09 7.81
CA TRP A 15 22.17 -3.51 6.60
C TRP A 15 22.94 -3.08 5.35
N THR A 16 23.07 -4.00 4.40
CA THR A 16 23.58 -3.72 3.04
C THR A 16 22.42 -3.61 2.06
N SER A 17 22.61 -2.88 0.96
CA SER A 17 21.56 -2.65 -0.05
C SER A 17 21.97 -3.23 -1.39
N SER A 18 21.03 -3.88 -2.10
CA SER A 18 21.27 -4.42 -3.44
C SER A 18 21.54 -3.34 -4.50
N LEU A 19 21.02 -2.13 -4.28
CA LEU A 19 21.31 -0.95 -5.08
C LEU A 19 21.81 0.16 -4.16
N ASP A 20 23.00 0.67 -4.43
CA ASP A 20 23.46 1.90 -3.80
C ASP A 20 22.72 3.13 -4.37
N ARG A 21 23.00 4.30 -3.79
CA ARG A 21 22.39 5.57 -4.20
C ARG A 21 22.66 5.90 -5.68
N ALA A 22 23.87 5.62 -6.17
CA ALA A 22 24.23 5.94 -7.55
C ALA A 22 23.44 5.06 -8.53
N ALA A 23 23.41 3.75 -8.29
CA ALA A 23 22.67 2.79 -9.09
C ALA A 23 21.16 3.04 -9.04
N TYR A 24 20.60 3.32 -7.85
CA TYR A 24 19.17 3.62 -7.71
C TYR A 24 18.79 4.89 -8.48
N THR A 25 19.53 5.99 -8.30
CA THR A 25 19.24 7.25 -9.02
C THR A 25 19.44 7.12 -10.52
N ALA A 26 20.40 6.32 -10.98
CA ALA A 26 20.54 5.97 -12.40
C ALA A 26 19.33 5.17 -12.91
N GLY A 27 18.84 4.21 -12.13
CA GLY A 27 17.62 3.46 -12.43
C GLY A 27 16.39 4.37 -12.55
N VAL A 28 16.23 5.35 -11.67
CA VAL A 28 15.15 6.35 -11.75
C VAL A 28 15.22 7.13 -13.08
N ARG A 29 16.41 7.61 -13.47
CA ARG A 29 16.60 8.31 -14.76
C ARG A 29 16.24 7.40 -15.93
N ARG A 30 16.71 6.15 -15.91
CA ARG A 30 16.42 5.16 -16.97
C ARG A 30 14.92 4.89 -17.11
N ILE A 31 14.19 4.79 -15.99
CA ILE A 31 12.73 4.64 -16.04
C ILE A 31 12.08 5.88 -16.64
N ARG A 32 12.54 7.09 -16.29
CA ARG A 32 12.04 8.33 -16.91
C ARG A 32 12.28 8.37 -18.42
N ASP A 33 13.40 7.85 -18.90
CA ASP A 33 13.66 7.72 -20.35
C ASP A 33 12.63 6.80 -21.02
N HIS A 34 12.30 5.65 -20.39
CA HIS A 34 11.24 4.77 -20.87
C HIS A 34 9.85 5.41 -20.82
N ILE A 35 9.59 6.28 -19.83
CA ILE A 35 8.35 7.06 -19.77
C ILE A 35 8.29 8.09 -20.91
N ALA A 36 9.40 8.80 -21.17
CA ALA A 36 9.50 9.75 -22.28
C ALA A 36 9.27 9.07 -23.64
N ALA A 37 9.74 7.83 -23.79
CA ALA A 37 9.53 7.01 -24.98
C ALA A 37 8.10 6.42 -25.08
N GLY A 38 7.24 6.62 -24.07
CA GLY A 38 5.88 6.08 -24.05
C GLY A 38 5.79 4.58 -23.80
N GLU A 39 6.87 3.93 -23.33
CA GLU A 39 6.88 2.48 -23.06
C GLU A 39 6.12 2.12 -21.77
N VAL A 40 6.09 3.05 -20.81
CA VAL A 40 5.49 2.88 -19.49
C VAL A 40 5.05 4.25 -18.94
N TYR A 41 4.01 4.29 -18.11
CA TYR A 41 3.57 5.50 -17.39
C TYR A 41 4.22 5.60 -15.99
N GLN A 42 4.42 4.44 -15.36
CA GLN A 42 5.02 4.32 -14.04
C GLN A 42 5.71 2.96 -13.88
N ALA A 43 6.85 2.91 -13.19
CA ALA A 43 7.46 1.65 -12.73
C ALA A 43 7.96 1.76 -11.29
N ASN A 44 7.73 0.74 -10.46
CA ASN A 44 8.05 0.72 -9.04
C ASN A 44 9.44 0.10 -8.82
N LEU A 45 10.47 0.94 -8.77
CA LEU A 45 11.87 0.54 -8.60
C LEU A 45 12.16 0.21 -7.14
N CYS A 46 12.65 -1.01 -6.91
CA CYS A 46 12.93 -1.55 -5.60
C CYS A 46 14.41 -1.82 -5.37
N ARG A 47 14.78 -1.89 -4.09
CA ARG A 47 16.03 -2.47 -3.61
C ARG A 47 15.75 -3.37 -2.40
N VAL A 48 16.60 -4.37 -2.23
CA VAL A 48 16.53 -5.29 -1.10
C VAL A 48 17.65 -4.92 -0.13
N LEU A 49 17.27 -4.75 1.13
CA LEU A 49 18.19 -4.61 2.24
C LEU A 49 18.42 -5.98 2.87
N SER A 50 19.65 -6.28 3.24
CA SER A 50 20.03 -7.55 3.87
C SER A 50 20.94 -7.33 5.08
N ALA A 51 20.79 -8.17 6.11
CA ALA A 51 21.71 -8.23 7.24
C ALA A 51 21.88 -9.68 7.73
N PRO A 52 23.10 -10.10 8.09
CA PRO A 52 23.33 -11.43 8.65
C PRO A 52 22.67 -11.56 10.02
N VAL A 53 22.07 -12.72 10.29
CA VAL A 53 21.38 -13.02 11.55
C VAL A 53 21.71 -14.41 12.07
N GLY A 54 21.70 -14.54 13.40
CA GLY A 54 21.90 -15.80 14.10
C GLY A 54 20.63 -16.65 14.19
N ALA A 55 20.79 -17.84 14.77
CA ALA A 55 19.69 -18.76 15.06
C ALA A 55 18.68 -18.20 16.10
N ASP A 56 19.08 -17.18 16.84
CA ASP A 56 18.31 -16.52 17.90
C ASP A 56 17.43 -15.36 17.42
N THR A 57 17.58 -14.92 16.16
CA THR A 57 16.64 -13.98 15.52
C THR A 57 15.37 -14.72 15.17
N ASP A 58 14.21 -14.17 15.52
CA ASP A 58 12.94 -14.89 15.41
C ASP A 58 11.85 -14.07 14.71
N ALA A 59 11.15 -14.69 13.76
CA ALA A 59 10.10 -14.03 13.00
C ALA A 59 8.89 -13.62 13.85
N ASP A 60 8.56 -14.35 14.93
CA ASP A 60 7.47 -13.96 15.82
C ASP A 60 7.83 -12.69 16.62
N ALA A 61 9.08 -12.58 17.07
CA ALA A 61 9.57 -11.38 17.73
C ALA A 61 9.51 -10.16 16.80
N LEU A 62 9.95 -10.31 15.55
CA LEU A 62 9.84 -9.27 14.53
C LEU A 62 8.38 -8.86 14.29
N ALA A 63 7.47 -9.84 14.16
CA ALA A 63 6.06 -9.57 13.95
C ALA A 63 5.42 -8.87 15.16
N ALA A 64 5.81 -9.23 16.39
CA ALA A 64 5.33 -8.57 17.60
C ALA A 64 5.77 -7.10 17.66
N ASP A 65 7.02 -6.79 17.29
CA ASP A 65 7.50 -5.41 17.24
C ASP A 65 6.79 -4.61 16.14
N LEU A 66 6.60 -5.20 14.96
CA LEU A 66 5.84 -4.59 13.87
C LEU A 66 4.39 -4.33 14.27
N ALA A 67 3.71 -5.27 14.91
CA ALA A 67 2.35 -5.09 15.39
C ALA A 67 2.23 -3.93 16.39
N ALA A 68 3.24 -3.73 17.23
CA ALA A 68 3.27 -2.64 18.20
C ALA A 68 3.62 -1.26 17.58
N GLY A 69 4.55 -1.21 16.60
CA GLY A 69 5.07 0.03 16.03
C GLY A 69 4.43 0.46 14.70
N ASN A 70 3.81 -0.47 13.98
CA ASN A 70 3.20 -0.28 12.66
C ASN A 70 2.07 -1.32 12.47
N PRO A 71 0.95 -1.19 13.20
CA PRO A 71 -0.19 -2.10 13.06
C PRO A 71 -0.73 -2.05 11.64
N ALA A 72 -1.09 -3.21 11.10
CA ALA A 72 -1.59 -3.34 9.73
C ALA A 72 -2.66 -4.44 9.64
N PRO A 73 -3.70 -4.26 8.80
CA PRO A 73 -4.83 -5.19 8.67
C PRO A 73 -4.42 -6.60 8.21
N HIS A 74 -3.35 -6.73 7.42
CA HIS A 74 -2.89 -8.02 6.91
C HIS A 74 -1.54 -8.44 7.50
N ALA A 75 -1.37 -8.20 8.80
CA ALA A 75 -0.18 -8.64 9.52
C ALA A 75 -0.19 -10.16 9.77
N GLY A 76 0.97 -10.81 9.70
CA GLY A 76 1.07 -12.25 9.93
C GLY A 76 2.49 -12.80 9.83
N VAL A 77 2.67 -14.04 10.31
CA VAL A 77 3.92 -14.80 10.21
C VAL A 77 3.70 -16.07 9.39
N ILE A 78 4.60 -16.34 8.45
CA ILE A 78 4.64 -17.60 7.69
C ILE A 78 5.99 -18.26 7.92
N ARG A 79 5.98 -19.54 8.29
CA ARG A 79 7.19 -20.35 8.42
C ARG A 79 7.13 -21.49 7.41
N LEU A 80 8.21 -21.67 6.66
CA LEU A 80 8.43 -22.76 5.72
C LEU A 80 9.70 -23.50 6.13
N PRO A 81 9.66 -24.35 7.19
CA PRO A 81 10.86 -24.96 7.75
C PRO A 81 11.64 -25.80 6.74
N SER A 82 10.94 -26.52 5.86
CA SER A 82 11.55 -27.32 4.80
C SER A 82 12.29 -26.50 3.73
N ARG A 83 12.07 -25.18 3.70
CA ARG A 83 12.75 -24.24 2.81
C ARG A 83 13.71 -23.32 3.56
N GLY A 84 13.77 -23.39 4.88
CA GLY A 84 14.53 -22.44 5.70
C GLY A 84 14.03 -21.00 5.57
N VAL A 85 12.75 -20.78 5.25
CA VAL A 85 12.20 -19.43 5.04
C VAL A 85 11.22 -19.07 6.16
N GLU A 86 11.36 -17.88 6.72
CA GLU A 86 10.42 -17.29 7.67
C GLU A 86 10.05 -15.88 7.22
N ILE A 87 8.78 -15.50 7.32
CA ILE A 87 8.27 -14.21 6.83
C ILE A 87 7.50 -13.54 7.97
N ALA A 88 7.79 -12.27 8.24
CA ALA A 88 7.01 -11.39 9.09
C ALA A 88 6.45 -10.24 8.25
N CYS A 89 5.13 -10.22 8.06
CA CYS A 89 4.43 -9.26 7.21
C CYS A 89 3.64 -8.27 8.07
N ALA A 90 3.67 -6.99 7.71
CA ALA A 90 2.84 -5.93 8.27
C ALA A 90 2.21 -5.08 7.15
N SER A 91 1.59 -5.75 6.18
CA SER A 91 1.08 -5.11 4.98
C SER A 91 -0.25 -4.38 5.22
N PRO A 92 -0.36 -3.12 4.79
CA PRO A 92 -1.62 -2.38 4.82
C PRO A 92 -2.53 -2.68 3.62
N GLU A 93 -2.03 -3.37 2.58
CA GLU A 93 -2.66 -3.37 1.26
C GLU A 93 -3.17 -4.75 0.86
N LEU A 94 -4.46 -4.81 0.51
CA LEU A 94 -5.10 -6.00 -0.02
C LEU A 94 -4.71 -6.18 -1.50
N PHE A 95 -3.94 -7.22 -1.80
CA PHE A 95 -3.70 -7.63 -3.18
C PHE A 95 -4.98 -8.20 -3.78
N LEU A 96 -5.53 -9.24 -3.13
CA LEU A 96 -6.64 -10.01 -3.67
C LEU A 96 -7.42 -10.70 -2.54
N ARG A 97 -8.74 -10.52 -2.52
CA ARG A 97 -9.67 -11.34 -1.76
C ARG A 97 -10.62 -12.04 -2.72
N ARG A 98 -10.86 -13.33 -2.50
CA ARG A 98 -11.86 -14.13 -3.24
C ARG A 98 -12.90 -14.67 -2.28
N GLU A 99 -14.16 -14.56 -2.65
CA GLU A 99 -15.28 -15.24 -2.02
C GLU A 99 -16.20 -15.84 -3.10
N GLY A 100 -16.05 -17.14 -3.36
CA GLY A 100 -16.77 -17.81 -4.44
C GLY A 100 -16.35 -17.26 -5.81
N ALA A 101 -17.28 -16.64 -6.53
CA ALA A 101 -17.02 -15.98 -7.81
C ALA A 101 -16.60 -14.51 -7.64
N VAL A 102 -16.79 -13.90 -6.46
CA VAL A 102 -16.45 -12.48 -6.27
C VAL A 102 -14.97 -12.33 -5.96
N VAL A 103 -14.30 -11.43 -6.68
CA VAL A 103 -12.93 -11.00 -6.39
C VAL A 103 -12.87 -9.51 -6.10
N VAL A 104 -12.00 -9.14 -5.16
CA VAL A 104 -11.78 -7.77 -4.72
C VAL A 104 -10.29 -7.50 -4.60
N SER A 105 -9.84 -6.33 -5.04
CA SER A 105 -8.50 -5.80 -4.81
C SER A 105 -8.59 -4.38 -4.25
N GLY A 106 -7.67 -4.03 -3.34
CA GLY A 106 -7.72 -2.78 -2.58
C GLY A 106 -6.45 -1.96 -2.73
N PRO A 107 -6.17 -1.37 -3.91
CA PRO A 107 -4.92 -0.63 -4.13
C PRO A 107 -4.86 0.64 -3.26
N ILE A 108 -3.66 0.89 -2.69
CA ILE A 108 -3.36 2.05 -1.85
C ILE A 108 -2.32 2.93 -2.54
N LYS A 109 -2.54 4.24 -2.56
CA LYS A 109 -1.55 5.27 -2.95
C LYS A 109 -1.70 6.50 -2.06
N GLY A 110 -0.64 7.27 -1.90
CA GLY A 110 -0.63 8.41 -0.96
C GLY A 110 -0.62 7.97 0.51
N THR A 111 0.18 8.64 1.31
CA THR A 111 0.17 8.48 2.77
C THR A 111 0.45 9.83 3.40
N GLY A 112 -0.55 10.35 4.11
CA GLY A 112 -0.47 11.61 4.83
C GLY A 112 -0.51 11.39 6.33
N ARG A 113 -0.09 12.37 7.14
CA ARG A 113 -0.46 12.37 8.57
C ARG A 113 -1.92 12.76 8.73
N THR A 114 -2.38 13.64 7.85
CA THR A 114 -3.74 14.16 7.73
C THR A 114 -4.16 14.12 6.26
N GLU A 115 -5.46 14.31 6.01
CA GLU A 115 -5.98 14.38 4.63
C GLU A 115 -5.36 15.52 3.82
N ALA A 116 -5.00 16.63 4.46
CA ALA A 116 -4.35 17.78 3.81
C ALA A 116 -2.95 17.47 3.26
N ASP A 117 -2.30 16.41 3.75
CA ASP A 117 -0.99 15.97 3.25
C ASP A 117 -1.10 15.12 1.97
N LEU A 118 -2.33 14.77 1.55
CA LEU A 118 -2.57 13.98 0.33
C LEU A 118 -2.61 14.92 -0.88
N LEU A 119 -1.70 14.68 -1.83
CA LEU A 119 -1.49 15.54 -2.99
C LEU A 119 -2.34 15.10 -4.18
N GLU A 120 -2.56 15.99 -5.14
CA GLU A 120 -3.21 15.66 -6.41
C GLU A 120 -2.47 14.54 -7.16
N LYS A 121 -1.13 14.53 -7.07
CA LYS A 121 -0.27 13.44 -7.59
C LYS A 121 -0.66 12.08 -6.99
N ASP A 122 -0.96 12.01 -5.70
CA ASP A 122 -1.33 10.75 -5.04
C ASP A 122 -2.66 10.20 -5.58
N ARG A 123 -3.63 11.08 -5.86
CA ARG A 123 -4.89 10.71 -6.51
C ARG A 123 -4.67 10.22 -7.93
N ALA A 124 -3.85 10.93 -8.71
CA ALA A 124 -3.52 10.54 -10.08
C ALA A 124 -2.85 9.16 -10.14
N GLU A 125 -1.88 8.89 -9.26
CA GLU A 125 -1.25 7.57 -9.14
C GLU A 125 -2.27 6.50 -8.71
N ASN A 126 -3.15 6.80 -7.76
CA ASN A 126 -4.18 5.85 -7.32
C ASN A 126 -5.10 5.46 -8.49
N VAL A 127 -5.59 6.44 -9.26
CA VAL A 127 -6.44 6.22 -10.43
C VAL A 127 -5.73 5.35 -11.47
N MET A 128 -4.44 5.62 -11.73
CA MET A 128 -3.64 4.82 -12.66
C MET A 128 -3.54 3.35 -12.22
N ILE A 129 -3.31 3.09 -10.93
CA ILE A 129 -3.26 1.72 -10.40
C ILE A 129 -4.64 1.07 -10.41
N VAL A 130 -5.70 1.81 -10.09
CA VAL A 130 -7.08 1.30 -10.18
C VAL A 130 -7.38 0.84 -11.60
N ASP A 131 -6.98 1.61 -12.61
CA ASP A 131 -7.23 1.22 -14.00
C ASP A 131 -6.47 -0.04 -14.40
N LEU A 132 -5.20 -0.15 -13.99
CA LEU A 132 -4.42 -1.39 -14.17
C LEU A 132 -5.11 -2.58 -13.51
N VAL A 133 -5.57 -2.44 -12.26
CA VAL A 133 -6.25 -3.52 -11.53
C VAL A 133 -7.60 -3.88 -12.17
N ARG A 134 -8.35 -2.89 -12.67
CA ARG A 134 -9.58 -3.13 -13.46
C ARG A 134 -9.28 -3.91 -14.72
N ASN A 135 -8.22 -3.58 -15.44
CA ASN A 135 -7.79 -4.30 -16.63
C ASN A 135 -7.39 -5.75 -16.29
N ASP A 136 -6.69 -5.97 -15.18
CA ASP A 136 -6.30 -7.31 -14.75
C ASP A 136 -7.49 -8.19 -14.40
N ILE A 137 -8.39 -7.69 -13.56
CA ILE A 137 -9.61 -8.40 -13.14
C ILE A 137 -10.57 -8.56 -14.34
N GLY A 138 -10.69 -7.55 -15.19
CA GLY A 138 -11.56 -7.58 -16.37
C GLY A 138 -11.25 -8.67 -17.38
N ARG A 139 -9.99 -9.13 -17.45
CA ARG A 139 -9.60 -10.27 -18.31
C ARG A 139 -10.24 -11.59 -17.91
N ILE A 140 -10.65 -11.74 -16.65
CA ILE A 140 -11.13 -13.00 -16.07
C ILE A 140 -12.55 -12.91 -15.47
N CYS A 141 -13.12 -11.71 -15.45
CA CYS A 141 -14.48 -11.49 -14.99
C CYS A 141 -15.52 -11.55 -16.10
N LEU A 142 -16.78 -11.72 -15.70
CA LEU A 142 -17.95 -11.53 -16.56
C LEU A 142 -18.00 -10.07 -17.04
N PRO A 143 -18.23 -9.82 -18.35
CA PRO A 143 -18.37 -8.46 -18.87
C PRO A 143 -19.42 -7.65 -18.09
N GLY A 144 -19.12 -6.39 -17.79
CA GLY A 144 -20.02 -5.50 -17.06
C GLY A 144 -20.04 -5.67 -15.53
N THR A 145 -19.36 -6.68 -14.96
CA THR A 145 -19.35 -6.91 -13.50
C THR A 145 -18.22 -6.19 -12.76
N VAL A 146 -17.20 -5.73 -13.50
CA VAL A 146 -16.05 -5.02 -12.89
C VAL A 146 -16.45 -3.59 -12.53
N THR A 147 -16.43 -3.30 -11.23
CA THR A 147 -16.85 -2.03 -10.63
C THR A 147 -15.77 -1.47 -9.71
N VAL A 148 -15.84 -0.15 -9.45
CA VAL A 148 -14.96 0.54 -8.49
C VAL A 148 -15.81 1.18 -7.38
N PRO A 149 -16.30 0.38 -6.40
CA PRO A 149 -17.22 0.89 -5.38
C PRO A 149 -16.63 1.99 -4.47
N ARG A 150 -15.31 2.06 -4.34
CA ARG A 150 -14.59 3.15 -3.65
C ARG A 150 -13.44 3.60 -4.54
N LEU A 151 -13.36 4.89 -4.84
CA LEU A 151 -12.27 5.48 -5.62
C LEU A 151 -11.64 6.62 -4.83
N CYS A 152 -10.33 6.53 -4.58
CA CYS A 152 -9.55 7.52 -3.83
C CYS A 152 -10.21 7.91 -2.49
N ALA A 153 -10.79 6.93 -1.79
CA ALA A 153 -11.43 7.16 -0.51
C ALA A 153 -10.35 7.32 0.56
N VAL A 154 -10.48 8.37 1.37
CA VAL A 154 -9.57 8.59 2.50
C VAL A 154 -9.92 7.62 3.61
N GLU A 155 -8.94 6.84 4.06
CA GLU A 155 -9.08 5.89 5.16
C GLU A 155 -8.12 6.27 6.29
N ALA A 156 -8.67 6.48 7.49
CA ALA A 156 -7.91 6.85 8.67
C ALA A 156 -7.35 5.59 9.35
N HIS A 157 -6.05 5.63 9.65
CA HIS A 157 -5.35 4.63 10.46
C HIS A 157 -4.71 5.32 11.66
N PRO A 158 -4.28 4.58 12.69
CA PRO A 158 -3.59 5.18 13.83
C PRO A 158 -2.37 6.02 13.41
N GLY A 159 -2.51 7.35 13.48
CA GLY A 159 -1.45 8.32 13.20
C GLY A 159 -1.21 8.68 11.72
N LEU A 160 -2.06 8.23 10.79
CA LEU A 160 -1.94 8.55 9.35
C LEU A 160 -3.25 8.35 8.58
N VAL A 161 -3.27 8.77 7.32
CA VAL A 161 -4.35 8.48 6.36
C VAL A 161 -3.80 7.87 5.07
N HIS A 162 -4.62 7.06 4.40
CA HIS A 162 -4.33 6.45 3.10
C HIS A 162 -5.41 6.80 2.07
N LEU A 163 -5.06 6.95 0.79
CA LEU A 163 -6.06 6.86 -0.29
C LEU A 163 -6.21 5.40 -0.67
N VAL A 164 -7.39 4.87 -0.38
CA VAL A 164 -7.76 3.49 -0.65
C VAL A 164 -8.82 3.47 -1.75
N SER A 165 -8.61 2.62 -2.74
CA SER A 165 -9.64 2.29 -3.72
C SER A 165 -10.04 0.83 -3.60
N THR A 166 -11.17 0.46 -4.18
CA THR A 166 -11.66 -0.91 -4.20
C THR A 166 -12.08 -1.24 -5.62
N VAL A 167 -11.48 -2.26 -6.21
CA VAL A 167 -11.90 -2.84 -7.49
C VAL A 167 -12.53 -4.19 -7.20
N ARG A 168 -13.73 -4.43 -7.73
CA ARG A 168 -14.50 -5.66 -7.54
C ARG A 168 -14.94 -6.20 -8.89
N GLY A 169 -14.96 -7.53 -9.04
CA GLY A 169 -15.56 -8.19 -10.21
C GLY A 169 -16.11 -9.57 -9.86
N GLU A 170 -16.90 -10.13 -10.78
CA GLU A 170 -17.42 -11.50 -10.69
C GLU A 170 -16.71 -12.36 -11.74
N LEU A 171 -16.01 -13.40 -11.31
CA LEU A 171 -15.26 -14.32 -12.15
C LEU A 171 -16.21 -15.10 -13.07
N ARG A 172 -15.73 -15.45 -14.27
CA ARG A 172 -16.42 -16.42 -15.13
C ARG A 172 -16.42 -17.81 -14.46
N GLU A 173 -17.40 -18.64 -14.81
CA GLU A 173 -17.58 -19.97 -14.21
C GLU A 173 -16.37 -20.89 -14.40
N ASP A 174 -15.67 -20.74 -15.51
CA ASP A 174 -14.47 -21.50 -15.90
C ASP A 174 -13.17 -20.97 -15.28
N THR A 175 -13.24 -19.90 -14.48
CA THR A 175 -12.05 -19.26 -13.91
C THR A 175 -11.65 -19.88 -12.57
N GLY A 176 -10.60 -20.69 -12.62
CA GLY A 176 -9.94 -21.28 -11.46
C GLY A 176 -8.91 -20.35 -10.80
N TRP A 177 -8.18 -20.90 -9.83
CA TRP A 177 -7.06 -20.21 -9.19
C TRP A 177 -5.88 -19.92 -10.14
N PRO A 178 -5.48 -20.82 -11.04
CA PRO A 178 -4.39 -20.55 -11.98
C PRO A 178 -4.66 -19.34 -12.86
N GLU A 179 -5.86 -19.25 -13.44
CA GLU A 179 -6.27 -18.14 -14.32
C GLU A 179 -6.32 -16.83 -13.53
N LEU A 180 -6.88 -16.87 -12.31
CA LEU A 180 -6.97 -15.73 -11.42
C LEU A 180 -5.60 -15.15 -11.09
N LEU A 181 -4.66 -15.99 -10.66
CA LEU A 181 -3.31 -15.56 -10.30
C LEU A 181 -2.52 -15.15 -11.54
N ALA A 182 -2.62 -15.86 -12.66
CA ALA A 182 -1.94 -15.51 -13.90
C ALA A 182 -2.36 -14.14 -14.46
N ALA A 183 -3.64 -13.78 -14.31
CA ALA A 183 -4.13 -12.48 -14.75
C ALA A 183 -3.72 -11.34 -13.79
N THR A 184 -3.75 -11.58 -12.47
CA THR A 184 -3.65 -10.50 -11.48
C THR A 184 -2.26 -10.33 -10.87
N PHE A 185 -1.45 -11.39 -10.81
CA PHE A 185 -0.12 -11.36 -10.20
C PHE A 185 0.96 -10.87 -11.18
N PRO A 186 2.00 -10.15 -10.73
CA PRO A 186 2.16 -9.55 -9.39
C PRO A 186 1.25 -8.33 -9.15
N PRO A 187 1.04 -7.89 -7.89
CA PRO A 187 0.13 -6.79 -7.57
C PRO A 187 0.48 -5.50 -8.32
N GLY A 188 -0.55 -4.79 -8.80
CA GLY A 188 -0.39 -3.61 -9.65
C GLY A 188 0.38 -2.46 -8.99
N SER A 189 0.11 -2.21 -7.71
CA SER A 189 0.67 -1.09 -6.93
C SER A 189 2.19 -1.12 -6.77
N VAL A 190 2.80 -2.30 -6.88
CA VAL A 190 4.24 -2.56 -6.70
C VAL A 190 4.95 -2.95 -7.98
N THR A 191 4.29 -2.78 -9.13
CA THR A 191 4.83 -3.08 -10.45
C THR A 191 4.93 -1.82 -11.29
N GLY A 192 3.86 -1.42 -11.98
CA GLY A 192 3.86 -0.32 -12.92
C GLY A 192 2.86 -0.53 -14.05
N ALA A 193 2.59 0.51 -14.83
CA ALA A 193 1.57 0.50 -15.88
C ALA A 193 2.18 0.95 -17.21
N PRO A 194 2.08 0.19 -18.31
CA PRO A 194 1.56 -1.19 -18.41
C PRO A 194 2.47 -2.22 -17.71
N LYS A 195 1.85 -3.25 -17.09
CA LYS A 195 2.54 -4.20 -16.20
C LYS A 195 3.69 -4.97 -16.88
N SER A 196 3.48 -5.46 -18.10
CA SER A 196 4.48 -6.25 -18.84
C SER A 196 5.75 -5.45 -19.14
N SER A 197 5.59 -4.22 -19.63
CA SER A 197 6.70 -3.27 -19.89
C SER A 197 7.42 -2.90 -18.60
N ALA A 198 6.67 -2.54 -17.56
CA ALA A 198 7.25 -2.19 -16.26
C ALA A 198 8.10 -3.34 -15.71
N LEU A 199 7.58 -4.57 -15.69
CA LEU A 199 8.32 -5.74 -15.21
C LEU A 199 9.58 -6.04 -16.03
N ARG A 200 9.57 -5.82 -17.35
CA ARG A 200 10.77 -5.97 -18.19
C ARG A 200 11.84 -4.95 -17.81
N ILE A 201 11.45 -3.69 -17.65
CA ILE A 201 12.37 -2.61 -17.26
C ILE A 201 12.95 -2.88 -15.87
N LEU A 202 12.10 -3.24 -14.90
CA LEU A 202 12.52 -3.53 -13.53
C LEU A 202 13.50 -4.71 -13.46
N ARG A 203 13.27 -5.78 -14.22
CA ARG A 203 14.22 -6.92 -14.32
C ARG A 203 15.59 -6.54 -14.84
N ALA A 204 15.70 -5.48 -15.66
CA ALA A 204 16.98 -5.00 -16.17
C ALA A 204 17.71 -4.07 -15.19
N LEU A 205 16.99 -3.50 -14.22
CA LEU A 205 17.52 -2.51 -13.28
C LEU A 205 17.80 -3.09 -11.88
N GLU A 206 17.00 -4.06 -11.44
CA GLU A 206 17.12 -4.65 -10.11
C GLU A 206 18.15 -5.78 -10.12
N THR A 207 19.11 -5.70 -9.20
CA THR A 207 20.25 -6.63 -9.07
C THR A 207 20.00 -7.80 -8.13
N ALA A 208 18.87 -7.80 -7.42
CA ALA A 208 18.49 -8.84 -6.47
C ALA A 208 17.03 -9.24 -6.67
N PRO A 209 16.69 -10.53 -6.49
CA PRO A 209 15.30 -10.97 -6.51
C PRO A 209 14.55 -10.36 -5.32
N ARG A 210 13.29 -9.97 -5.54
CA ARG A 210 12.45 -9.40 -4.47
C ARG A 210 12.01 -10.44 -3.42
N GLY A 211 12.12 -11.74 -3.72
CA GLY A 211 11.66 -12.80 -2.81
C GLY A 211 10.15 -12.63 -2.50
N PRO A 212 9.71 -12.71 -1.22
CA PRO A 212 8.32 -12.45 -0.85
C PRO A 212 7.92 -10.97 -0.94
N TYR A 213 8.89 -10.04 -0.99
CA TYR A 213 8.60 -8.62 -1.16
C TYR A 213 8.01 -8.33 -2.54
N CYS A 214 7.00 -7.47 -2.60
CA CYS A 214 6.14 -7.23 -3.77
C CYS A 214 5.42 -8.49 -4.30
N GLY A 215 5.45 -9.60 -3.55
CA GLY A 215 4.68 -10.80 -3.83
C GLY A 215 3.28 -10.74 -3.22
N ALA A 216 2.73 -11.91 -2.90
CA ALA A 216 1.45 -12.08 -2.23
C ALA A 216 1.64 -12.88 -0.93
N VAL A 217 1.10 -12.40 0.18
CA VAL A 217 1.22 -13.03 1.50
C VAL A 217 -0.19 -13.22 2.08
N GLY A 218 -0.55 -14.44 2.45
CA GLY A 218 -1.87 -14.74 3.00
C GLY A 218 -2.23 -16.21 2.87
N TRP A 219 -3.53 -16.49 2.70
CA TRP A 219 -4.05 -17.86 2.63
C TRP A 219 -5.00 -18.05 1.46
N VAL A 220 -5.07 -19.30 1.00
CA VAL A 220 -6.01 -19.78 -0.02
C VAL A 220 -6.65 -21.06 0.48
N ASP A 221 -7.97 -21.07 0.59
CA ASP A 221 -8.81 -22.26 0.74
C ASP A 221 -9.36 -22.60 -0.64
N ALA A 222 -8.68 -23.53 -1.31
CA ALA A 222 -8.99 -23.87 -2.69
C ALA A 222 -10.36 -24.52 -2.84
N ASP A 223 -10.73 -25.39 -1.89
CA ASP A 223 -11.98 -26.14 -1.87
C ASP A 223 -13.17 -25.22 -1.66
N ARG A 224 -13.07 -24.28 -0.72
CA ARG A 224 -14.13 -23.30 -0.44
C ARG A 224 -14.11 -22.10 -1.37
N ARG A 225 -13.13 -22.02 -2.28
CA ARG A 225 -12.93 -20.87 -3.19
C ARG A 225 -12.85 -19.54 -2.42
N ARG A 226 -12.10 -19.53 -1.32
CA ARG A 226 -11.85 -18.33 -0.52
C ARG A 226 -10.36 -18.05 -0.42
N ALA A 227 -10.01 -16.79 -0.43
CA ALA A 227 -8.63 -16.37 -0.15
C ALA A 227 -8.61 -14.94 0.34
N GLU A 228 -7.58 -14.63 1.12
CA GLU A 228 -7.17 -13.27 1.37
C GLU A 228 -5.66 -13.19 1.26
N LEU A 229 -5.19 -12.40 0.29
CA LEU A 229 -3.79 -12.19 -0.03
C LEU A 229 -3.49 -10.70 0.06
N ALA A 230 -2.50 -10.35 0.87
CA ALA A 230 -1.95 -9.01 0.95
C ALA A 230 -0.83 -8.82 -0.07
N VAL A 231 -0.58 -7.58 -0.46
CA VAL A 231 0.64 -7.21 -1.17
C VAL A 231 1.81 -7.41 -0.21
N GLY A 232 2.88 -8.10 -0.61
CA GLY A 232 4.07 -8.33 0.20
C GLY A 232 4.91 -7.06 0.41
N ILE A 233 4.39 -6.06 1.11
CA ILE A 233 5.07 -4.82 1.46
C ILE A 233 5.13 -4.66 2.98
N ARG A 234 6.11 -3.89 3.47
CA ARG A 234 6.45 -3.82 4.90
C ARG A 234 6.67 -5.24 5.46
N THR A 235 7.41 -6.04 4.69
CA THR A 235 7.63 -7.47 4.92
C THR A 235 9.10 -7.73 5.14
N PHE A 236 9.41 -8.39 6.25
CA PHE A 236 10.72 -8.95 6.55
C PHE A 236 10.69 -10.44 6.23
N TRP A 237 11.81 -10.98 5.75
CA TRP A 237 11.96 -12.42 5.63
C TRP A 237 13.37 -12.88 5.95
N ILE A 238 13.47 -14.05 6.55
CA ILE A 238 14.71 -14.71 6.92
C ILE A 238 14.88 -15.90 6.00
N GLU A 239 16.04 -15.99 5.35
CA GLU A 239 16.50 -17.21 4.70
C GLU A 239 17.60 -17.84 5.54
N ARG A 240 17.39 -19.09 5.96
CA ARG A 240 18.31 -19.84 6.80
C ARG A 240 19.01 -20.94 6.05
N VAL A 241 20.26 -21.15 6.43
CA VAL A 241 20.99 -22.38 6.12
C VAL A 241 20.81 -23.40 7.26
N PRO A 242 21.06 -24.71 7.02
CA PRO A 242 20.85 -25.75 8.03
C PRO A 242 21.60 -25.56 9.36
N SER A 243 22.69 -24.78 9.37
CA SER A 243 23.43 -24.42 10.60
C SER A 243 22.68 -23.43 11.51
N GLY A 244 21.54 -22.88 11.07
CA GLY A 244 20.73 -21.91 11.80
C GLY A 244 21.11 -20.45 11.55
N ALA A 245 22.30 -20.19 11.00
CA ALA A 245 22.67 -18.89 10.46
C ALA A 245 21.72 -18.51 9.31
N GLY A 246 21.45 -17.23 9.14
CA GLY A 246 20.59 -16.75 8.07
C GLY A 246 20.87 -15.32 7.66
N GLU A 247 20.11 -14.89 6.66
CA GLU A 247 20.08 -13.52 6.20
C GLU A 247 18.66 -12.98 6.36
N LEU A 248 18.53 -11.93 7.17
CA LEU A 248 17.29 -11.17 7.29
C LEU A 248 17.25 -10.13 6.18
N ARG A 249 16.14 -10.07 5.47
CA ARG A 249 15.94 -9.16 4.34
C ARG A 249 14.68 -8.32 4.49
N PHE A 250 14.73 -7.16 3.88
CA PHE A 250 13.64 -6.19 3.86
C PHE A 250 13.63 -5.43 2.53
N GLY A 251 12.48 -5.34 1.88
CA GLY A 251 12.35 -4.63 0.60
C GLY A 251 11.82 -3.21 0.77
N THR A 252 12.38 -2.27 0.00
CA THR A 252 11.89 -0.89 -0.09
C THR A 252 11.94 -0.41 -1.54
N GLY A 253 11.08 0.55 -1.90
CA GLY A 253 10.95 1.05 -3.26
C GLY A 253 9.99 2.23 -3.37
N ALA A 254 9.91 2.77 -4.59
CA ALA A 254 9.07 3.90 -4.93
C ALA A 254 8.54 3.79 -6.37
N GLY A 255 7.33 4.33 -6.58
CA GLY A 255 6.69 4.41 -7.90
C GLY A 255 7.27 5.57 -8.69
N ILE A 256 8.07 5.26 -9.70
CA ILE A 256 8.71 6.28 -10.53
C ILE A 256 7.74 6.73 -11.62
N THR A 257 7.46 8.02 -11.65
CA THR A 257 6.64 8.71 -12.66
C THR A 257 7.48 9.73 -13.41
N TRP A 258 6.90 10.39 -14.43
CA TRP A 258 7.61 11.43 -15.19
C TRP A 258 8.20 12.54 -14.29
N GLY A 259 7.44 12.96 -13.29
CA GLY A 259 7.81 14.02 -12.35
C GLY A 259 8.72 13.59 -11.19
N SER A 260 9.17 12.33 -11.17
CA SER A 260 10.06 11.83 -10.11
C SER A 260 11.45 12.47 -10.19
N ASP A 261 11.94 12.93 -9.04
CA ASP A 261 13.31 13.41 -8.88
C ASP A 261 14.19 12.29 -8.31
N PRO A 262 15.28 11.87 -9.00
CA PRO A 262 16.08 10.71 -8.58
C PRO A 262 16.56 10.75 -7.13
N GLU A 263 16.89 11.93 -6.62
CA GLU A 263 17.41 12.10 -5.27
C GLU A 263 16.30 12.05 -4.21
N ARG A 264 15.15 12.68 -4.49
CA ARG A 264 13.98 12.57 -3.61
C ARG A 264 13.48 11.12 -3.50
N GLU A 265 13.43 10.40 -4.62
CA GLU A 265 13.00 8.99 -4.63
C GLU A 265 13.95 8.11 -3.80
N TRP A 266 15.28 8.32 -3.92
CA TRP A 266 16.24 7.64 -3.06
C TRP A 266 15.96 7.88 -1.57
N ARG A 267 15.81 9.16 -1.19
CA ARG A 267 15.52 9.56 0.21
C ARG A 267 14.21 8.98 0.71
N GLU A 268 13.20 8.88 -0.14
CA GLU A 268 11.93 8.25 0.21
C GLU A 268 12.11 6.77 0.55
N THR A 269 12.90 6.03 -0.24
CA THR A 269 13.17 4.61 0.08
C THR A 269 13.94 4.43 1.39
N GLU A 270 14.91 5.31 1.67
CA GLU A 270 15.67 5.36 2.93
C GLU A 270 14.75 5.67 4.13
N LEU A 271 13.84 6.64 3.98
CA LEU A 271 12.88 6.99 5.03
C LEU A 271 11.92 5.84 5.34
N LYS A 272 11.37 5.19 4.30
CA LYS A 272 10.49 4.02 4.46
C LYS A 272 11.21 2.86 5.15
N ALA A 273 12.47 2.61 4.78
CA ALA A 273 13.29 1.56 5.37
C ALA A 273 13.64 1.87 6.83
N SER A 274 14.28 3.01 7.10
CA SER A 274 14.78 3.37 8.43
C SER A 274 13.70 3.29 9.52
N ARG A 275 12.46 3.71 9.22
CA ARG A 275 11.32 3.60 10.14
C ARG A 275 11.04 2.14 10.53
N LEU A 276 10.95 1.23 9.55
CA LEU A 276 10.61 -0.16 9.82
C LEU A 276 11.78 -0.97 10.37
N LEU A 277 13.01 -0.65 9.94
CA LEU A 277 14.22 -1.23 10.53
C LEU A 277 14.36 -0.85 12.01
N ALA A 278 14.07 0.41 12.37
CA ALA A 278 14.10 0.84 13.78
C ALA A 278 13.08 0.07 14.64
N ILE A 279 11.84 -0.08 14.15
CA ILE A 279 10.81 -0.88 14.83
C ILE A 279 11.27 -2.32 15.00
N ALA A 280 11.78 -2.95 13.93
CA ALA A 280 12.24 -4.33 13.94
C ALA A 280 13.46 -4.56 14.87
N ALA A 281 14.28 -3.53 15.09
CA ALA A 281 15.38 -3.54 16.06
C ALA A 281 14.90 -3.29 17.51
N GLY A 282 13.59 -3.23 17.75
CA GLY A 282 13.00 -2.96 19.07
C GLY A 282 13.08 -1.49 19.50
N ARG A 283 13.55 -0.59 18.62
CA ARG A 283 13.59 0.86 18.89
C ARG A 283 12.19 1.42 18.66
N ARG A 284 11.55 1.89 19.73
CA ARG A 284 10.27 2.60 19.61
C ARG A 284 10.55 3.97 19.00
N PRO A 285 9.80 4.41 17.97
CA PRO A 285 9.89 5.79 17.53
C PRO A 285 9.55 6.69 18.74
N GLU A 286 10.47 7.59 19.09
CA GLU A 286 10.19 8.62 20.08
C GLU A 286 8.95 9.38 19.60
N ARG A 287 7.93 9.49 20.47
CA ARG A 287 6.90 10.51 20.25
C ARG A 287 7.66 11.83 20.31
N ARG A 288 7.83 12.51 19.19
CA ARG A 288 8.46 13.83 19.16
C ARG A 288 7.57 14.80 19.93
N THR A 289 7.81 14.91 21.24
CA THR A 289 7.23 15.91 22.13
C THR A 289 8.15 17.11 22.14
N ASP A 290 8.22 17.84 21.03
CA ASP A 290 8.80 19.18 20.99
C ASP A 290 8.23 19.87 19.76
N ASP A 291 7.17 20.62 20.01
CA ASP A 291 6.70 21.70 19.14
C ASP A 291 6.74 22.97 20.01
N PRO A 292 7.63 23.94 19.71
CA PRO A 292 7.82 25.12 20.55
C PRO A 292 6.66 26.14 20.46
N ASP A 293 5.62 25.87 19.67
CA ASP A 293 4.46 26.77 19.48
C ASP A 293 3.34 26.62 20.52
N ARG A 294 3.59 25.94 21.65
CA ARG A 294 2.70 26.03 22.82
C ARG A 294 3.14 27.14 23.77
N ALA A 295 3.17 28.36 23.27
CA ALA A 295 3.06 29.55 24.10
C ALA A 295 1.91 30.41 23.56
N GLU A 296 1.07 30.87 24.49
CA GLU A 296 0.01 31.86 24.30
C GLU A 296 -1.36 31.36 23.82
N THR A 297 -2.18 30.89 24.78
CA THR A 297 -3.44 31.61 25.08
C THR A 297 -3.99 31.21 26.46
N VAL A 298 -3.76 32.13 27.41
CA VAL A 298 -4.59 32.56 28.56
C VAL A 298 -6.04 31.98 28.49
N GLY A 299 -6.55 31.21 29.46
CA GLY A 299 -6.79 31.57 30.85
C GLY A 299 -8.10 32.35 31.00
N HIS A 300 -9.23 31.70 31.32
CA HIS A 300 -10.26 32.21 32.24
C HIS A 300 -11.29 31.12 32.56
N GLY A 301 -11.49 30.88 33.85
CA GLY A 301 -12.32 29.82 34.40
C GLY A 301 -13.82 30.08 34.27
N ALA A 302 -14.57 28.99 34.08
CA ALA A 302 -16.03 28.98 34.15
C ALA A 302 -16.49 28.66 35.57
N ALA A 303 -17.28 29.57 36.15
CA ALA A 303 -18.10 29.32 37.34
C ALA A 303 -19.47 28.76 36.94
N ALA A 304 -20.05 27.97 37.83
CA ALA A 304 -21.31 27.21 37.70
C ALA A 304 -22.58 28.09 37.54
N PRO A 305 -23.72 27.51 37.07
CA PRO A 305 -24.94 28.27 36.83
C PRO A 305 -25.82 28.38 38.08
N GLY A 306 -26.50 29.52 38.21
CA GLY A 306 -27.55 29.80 39.20
C GLY A 306 -28.92 29.95 38.53
N ASP A 307 -29.92 29.50 39.27
CA ASP A 307 -31.35 29.44 38.97
C ASP A 307 -32.03 30.74 38.55
N GLY A 308 -33.13 30.57 37.80
CA GLY A 308 -34.33 31.39 37.97
C GLY A 308 -34.76 32.24 36.76
N GLY A 309 -36.04 32.14 36.40
CA GLY A 309 -36.74 33.26 35.75
C GLY A 309 -37.57 32.94 34.52
N THR A 310 -38.82 32.59 34.77
CA THR A 310 -40.02 32.61 33.90
C THR A 310 -40.10 33.80 32.92
N VAL A 311 -40.68 33.58 31.72
CA VAL A 311 -41.87 34.28 31.14
C VAL A 311 -41.89 34.26 29.59
N ALA A 312 -42.95 33.59 29.09
CA ALA A 312 -43.85 33.89 27.97
C ALA A 312 -43.38 34.32 26.55
N ARG A 313 -43.80 33.46 25.60
CA ARG A 313 -44.66 33.68 24.40
C ARG A 313 -44.17 34.44 23.14
N THR A 314 -44.63 33.85 22.03
CA THR A 314 -44.86 34.36 20.65
C THR A 314 -43.64 34.27 19.71
N GLY A 315 -43.71 33.83 18.45
CA GLY A 315 -44.79 33.29 17.61
C GLY A 315 -44.18 32.70 16.33
N VAL A 316 -44.90 31.75 15.72
CA VAL A 316 -44.74 31.28 14.31
C VAL A 316 -45.57 32.25 13.43
N PRO A 317 -45.54 32.32 12.07
CA PRO A 317 -45.00 31.36 11.08
C PRO A 317 -44.41 31.96 9.78
N GLY A 318 -43.97 31.11 8.83
CA GLY A 318 -43.95 31.46 7.40
C GLY A 318 -42.91 30.72 6.55
N GLY A 319 -43.36 29.72 5.78
CA GLY A 319 -42.54 28.97 4.79
C GLY A 319 -42.42 29.67 3.42
N PRO A 320 -42.50 28.92 2.30
CA PRO A 320 -41.35 28.40 1.56
C PRO A 320 -41.22 29.01 0.14
N GLY A 321 -40.10 28.72 -0.55
CA GLY A 321 -39.89 29.15 -1.93
C GLY A 321 -39.10 28.13 -2.76
N GLU A 322 -39.83 27.22 -3.40
CA GLU A 322 -39.38 26.46 -4.57
C GLU A 322 -39.05 27.39 -5.74
N ARG A 323 -37.97 27.10 -6.49
CA ARG A 323 -37.93 27.34 -7.95
C ARG A 323 -37.14 26.26 -8.67
N GLU A 324 -37.93 25.42 -9.31
CA GLU A 324 -37.66 24.61 -10.49
C GLU A 324 -37.10 25.46 -11.66
N ARG A 325 -36.20 24.90 -12.50
CA ARG A 325 -36.29 24.94 -13.98
C ARG A 325 -35.05 24.35 -14.70
N ARG A 326 -35.37 23.41 -15.62
CA ARG A 326 -34.76 23.11 -16.94
C ARG A 326 -33.33 22.52 -16.94
N GLY A 327 -33.04 21.34 -17.48
CA GLY A 327 -33.66 20.60 -18.58
C GLY A 327 -32.94 20.89 -19.90
N ALA A 328 -31.88 20.13 -20.21
CA ALA A 328 -31.26 20.06 -21.53
C ALA A 328 -30.91 18.60 -21.85
N ASP A 329 -31.70 18.06 -22.76
CA ASP A 329 -31.64 16.74 -23.38
C ASP A 329 -30.55 16.75 -24.48
N ILE A 330 -29.56 15.85 -24.41
CA ILE A 330 -28.57 15.64 -25.48
C ILE A 330 -28.68 14.18 -25.91
N ARG A 331 -29.32 13.96 -27.07
CA ARG A 331 -29.29 12.68 -27.79
C ARG A 331 -28.02 12.52 -28.62
N PRO A 332 -27.53 11.28 -28.84
CA PRO A 332 -26.26 11.01 -29.52
C PRO A 332 -26.37 11.02 -31.05
N ARG A 333 -25.31 11.46 -31.72
CA ARG A 333 -25.08 11.26 -33.17
C ARG A 333 -24.59 9.84 -33.43
N ARG A 334 -25.20 9.18 -34.42
CA ARG A 334 -24.70 7.99 -35.12
C ARG A 334 -23.95 8.41 -36.40
N GLU A 335 -23.26 7.44 -37.01
CA GLU A 335 -22.49 7.43 -38.28
C GLU A 335 -20.99 7.75 -38.08
N ASN A 336 -20.02 6.96 -38.57
CA ASN A 336 -19.97 6.05 -39.72
C ASN A 336 -19.00 4.87 -39.53
N GLU A 337 -19.35 3.75 -40.19
CA GLU A 337 -18.50 2.62 -40.54
C GLU A 337 -17.50 2.93 -41.67
N ALA A 338 -16.51 2.04 -41.77
CA ALA A 338 -15.63 1.72 -42.91
C ALA A 338 -14.37 2.58 -43.11
N MET A 339 -13.19 1.96 -42.97
CA MET A 339 -12.41 1.46 -44.12
C MET A 339 -11.17 0.64 -43.67
N ARG A 340 -11.15 -0.65 -44.06
CA ARG A 340 -10.02 -1.58 -44.27
C ARG A 340 -9.07 -1.95 -43.13
#